data_AF-A0A383DDU1-F1
#
_entry.id   AF-A0A383DDU1-F1
#
_cell.length_a   1.000
_cell.length_b   1.000
_cell.length_c   1.000
_cell.angle_alpha   90.00
_cell.angle_beta   90.00
_cell.angle_gamma   90.00
#
_symmetry.space_group_name_H-M   'P 1'
#
loop_
_entity.id
_entity.type
_entity.pdbx_description
1 polymer ?
#
loop_
_entity_poly.entity_id
_entity_poly.type
_entity_poly.pdbx_seq_one_letter_code
_entity_poly.pdbx_strand_id
1 'polypeptide(L)'
;MSSLRTLLGDTIGGGSLPQKIFYVYNNNRGMSNGGCCCYWTVPADIKNATFEVWGGGGAGSGACCCQWSQDGAGTGAYAITHVTSPTLAGNTYTICAAGNGSCCQAHCLGYTGYKSYVTGSSIPSTCANGGCGGTTMCHAHHAYNCCHGWHCIEGGTNGNFKLGRGRDHAMNTHYCHNQMWDQIGGGAKSSMSRKSTDFC
;
A
#
# COMPACT_ATOMS: atom_id res chain seq x y z
N MET A 1 -11.59 -10.56 -4.56
CA MET A 1 -11.43 -9.38 -3.68
C MET A 1 -12.77 -9.13 -2.99
N SER A 2 -12.96 -9.63 -1.77
CA SER A 2 -14.04 -9.18 -0.91
C SER A 2 -13.77 -7.72 -0.58
N SER A 3 -14.51 -6.79 -1.19
CA SER A 3 -14.37 -5.37 -0.86
C SER A 3 -14.87 -5.14 0.56
N LEU A 4 -14.18 -4.31 1.34
CA LEU A 4 -14.56 -3.86 2.69
C LEU A 4 -16.01 -3.34 2.79
N ARG A 5 -16.65 -3.06 1.64
CA ARG A 5 -18.06 -2.72 1.48
C ARG A 5 -19.02 -3.80 1.96
N THR A 6 -18.65 -5.08 1.86
CA THR A 6 -19.46 -6.16 2.44
C THR A 6 -19.46 -6.10 3.97
N LEU A 7 -18.38 -5.57 4.57
CA LEU A 7 -18.27 -5.36 6.02
C LEU A 7 -18.95 -4.05 6.47
N LEU A 8 -18.96 -3.02 5.62
CA LEU A 8 -19.61 -1.73 5.90
C LEU A 8 -21.12 -1.73 5.57
N GLY A 9 -21.57 -2.60 4.67
CA GLY A 9 -22.96 -2.72 4.21
C GLY A 9 -23.83 -3.66 5.04
N ASP A 10 -23.26 -4.44 5.96
CA ASP A 10 -23.98 -5.38 6.83
C ASP A 10 -24.42 -4.75 8.17
N THR A 11 -24.79 -3.47 8.11
CA THR A 11 -25.54 -2.84 9.20
C THR A 11 -26.99 -2.74 8.76
N ILE A 12 -27.81 -3.65 9.28
CA ILE A 12 -29.26 -3.65 9.09
C ILE A 12 -29.81 -2.28 9.52
N GLY A 13 -30.15 -1.44 8.55
CA GLY A 13 -30.70 -0.09 8.76
C GLY A 13 -29.80 1.11 8.41
N GLY A 14 -28.59 0.91 7.88
CA GLY A 14 -27.69 2.01 7.49
C GLY A 14 -28.06 2.66 6.14
N GLY A 15 -28.69 3.83 6.16
CA GLY A 15 -29.11 4.60 4.96
C GLY A 15 -28.01 5.20 4.07
N SER A 16 -26.83 4.59 3.95
CA SER A 16 -25.69 5.12 3.18
C SER A 16 -25.10 4.10 2.22
N LEU A 17 -25.93 3.51 1.36
CA LEU A 17 -25.44 2.73 0.23
C LEU A 17 -24.97 3.68 -0.89
N PRO A 18 -23.77 3.49 -1.45
CA PRO A 18 -23.28 4.34 -2.53
C PRO A 18 -24.15 4.16 -3.77
N GLN A 19 -24.80 5.24 -4.22
CA GLN A 19 -25.70 5.19 -5.38
C GLN A 19 -24.96 5.16 -6.73
N LYS A 20 -23.75 5.72 -6.79
CA LYS A 20 -22.89 5.75 -7.98
C LYS A 20 -21.45 5.47 -7.56
N ILE A 21 -20.76 4.60 -8.29
CA ILE A 21 -19.38 4.21 -8.03
C ILE A 21 -18.61 4.32 -9.34
N PHE A 22 -17.44 4.95 -9.29
CA PHE A 22 -16.47 4.91 -10.38
C PHE A 22 -15.08 4.62 -9.80
N TYR A 23 -14.21 4.08 -10.64
CA TYR A 23 -12.84 3.73 -10.27
C TYR A 23 -11.87 4.54 -11.10
N VAL A 24 -10.93 5.20 -10.43
CA VAL A 24 -9.77 5.81 -11.07
C VAL A 24 -8.59 4.87 -10.80
N TYR A 25 -8.08 4.26 -11.86
CA TYR A 25 -6.95 3.35 -11.77
C TYR A 25 -6.00 3.56 -12.95
N ASN A 26 -4.74 3.24 -12.71
CA ASN A 26 -3.70 3.31 -13.71
C ASN A 26 -3.51 1.93 -14.35
N ASN A 27 -3.83 1.80 -15.64
CA ASN A 27 -3.75 0.51 -16.34
C ASN A 27 -2.37 0.24 -16.98
N ASN A 28 -1.45 1.20 -16.94
CA ASN A 28 -0.12 0.98 -17.50
C ASN A 28 0.70 0.10 -16.53
N ARG A 29 1.05 -1.11 -16.99
CA ARG A 29 1.79 -2.13 -16.23
C ARG A 29 3.31 -2.04 -16.41
N GLY A 30 3.79 -0.97 -17.04
CA GLY A 30 5.22 -0.69 -17.18
C GLY A 30 5.91 -0.56 -15.83
N MET A 31 7.18 -0.96 -15.78
CA MET A 31 7.99 -0.96 -14.55
C MET A 31 8.20 0.46 -13.99
N SER A 32 8.22 1.48 -14.86
CA SER A 32 8.35 2.89 -14.50
C SER A 32 7.11 3.65 -14.94
N ASN A 33 6.14 3.80 -14.04
CA ASN A 33 4.88 4.48 -14.32
C ASN A 33 4.58 5.49 -13.21
N GLY A 34 4.38 6.75 -13.59
CA GLY A 34 4.14 7.87 -12.66
C GLY A 34 2.76 7.91 -12.00
N GLY A 35 1.80 7.07 -12.43
CA GLY A 35 0.41 7.19 -11.99
C GLY A 35 -0.50 7.70 -13.10
N CYS A 36 -1.78 7.87 -12.77
CA CYS A 36 -2.70 8.65 -13.59
C CYS A 36 -3.54 9.55 -12.69
N CYS A 37 -3.83 10.75 -13.17
CA CYS A 37 -4.70 11.69 -12.49
C CYS A 37 -5.91 12.00 -13.36
N CYS A 38 -7.07 12.04 -12.73
CA CYS A 38 -8.32 12.48 -13.34
C CYS A 38 -8.86 13.67 -12.59
N TYR A 39 -9.45 14.59 -13.35
CA TYR A 39 -10.19 15.71 -12.79
C TYR A 39 -11.66 15.36 -12.79
N TRP A 40 -12.29 15.37 -11.62
CA TRP A 40 -13.70 15.06 -11.46
C TRP A 40 -14.45 16.28 -10.95
N THR A 41 -15.50 16.67 -11.68
CA THR A 41 -16.43 17.71 -11.25
C THR A 41 -17.69 17.05 -10.72
N VAL A 42 -18.12 17.45 -9.54
CA VAL A 42 -19.30 16.87 -8.90
C VAL A 42 -20.57 17.26 -9.67
N PRO A 43 -21.39 16.28 -10.12
CA PRO A 43 -22.67 16.54 -10.75
C PRO A 43 -23.68 17.22 -9.81
N ALA A 44 -24.66 17.92 -10.36
CA ALA A 44 -25.61 18.76 -9.61
C ALA A 44 -26.49 17.99 -8.59
N ASP A 45 -26.68 16.69 -8.77
CA ASP A 45 -27.51 15.82 -7.94
C ASP A 45 -26.77 15.21 -6.73
N ILE A 46 -25.46 15.46 -6.58
CA ILE A 46 -24.62 14.81 -5.57
C ILE A 46 -24.35 15.75 -4.39
N LYS A 47 -24.77 15.34 -3.19
CA LYS A 47 -24.58 16.08 -1.93
C LYS A 47 -23.51 15.48 -1.00
N ASN A 48 -23.24 14.19 -1.18
CA ASN A 48 -22.29 13.42 -0.38
C ASN A 48 -21.35 12.67 -1.33
N ALA A 49 -20.04 12.77 -1.09
CA ALA A 49 -19.03 12.01 -1.82
C ALA A 49 -18.05 11.35 -0.85
N THR A 50 -17.67 10.11 -1.12
CA THR A 50 -16.67 9.38 -0.36
C THR A 50 -15.55 8.98 -1.30
N PHE A 51 -14.31 9.31 -0.93
CA PHE A 51 -13.12 8.93 -1.68
C PHE A 51 -12.34 7.88 -0.90
N GLU A 52 -12.17 6.71 -1.51
CA GLU A 52 -11.33 5.63 -1.02
C GLU A 52 -10.04 5.60 -1.86
N VAL A 53 -8.88 5.66 -1.21
CA VAL A 53 -7.58 5.67 -1.89
C VAL A 53 -6.64 4.62 -1.31
N TRP A 54 -5.91 3.96 -2.22
CA TRP A 54 -4.88 2.97 -1.90
C TRP A 54 -3.55 3.42 -2.50
N GLY A 55 -2.48 3.40 -1.72
CA GLY A 55 -1.14 3.70 -2.21
C GLY A 55 -0.63 2.59 -3.15
N GLY A 56 0.32 2.93 -4.02
CA GLY A 56 1.00 1.93 -4.85
C GLY A 56 1.81 0.96 -3.99
N GLY A 57 1.93 -0.29 -4.40
CA GLY A 57 2.77 -1.28 -3.70
C GLY A 57 4.27 -1.00 -3.86
N GLY A 58 5.06 -1.46 -2.88
CA GLY A 58 6.52 -1.51 -3.04
C GLY A 58 6.95 -2.70 -3.89
N ALA A 59 8.13 -2.62 -4.51
CA ALA A 59 8.74 -3.77 -5.16
C ALA A 59 9.59 -4.58 -4.19
N GLY A 60 9.72 -5.87 -4.47
CA GLY A 60 10.73 -6.72 -3.84
C GLY A 60 12.14 -6.27 -4.19
N SER A 61 13.10 -6.61 -3.34
CA SER A 61 14.52 -6.44 -3.59
C SER A 61 15.01 -7.44 -4.64
N GLY A 62 15.96 -6.99 -5.48
CA GLY A 62 16.80 -7.91 -6.26
C GLY A 62 17.76 -8.65 -5.34
N ALA A 63 18.21 -9.85 -5.71
CA ALA A 63 19.23 -10.57 -4.96
C ALA A 63 20.26 -11.17 -5.93
N CYS A 64 21.53 -11.19 -5.52
CA CYS A 64 22.57 -11.93 -6.22
C CYS A 64 23.41 -12.74 -5.24
N CYS A 65 23.99 -13.86 -5.69
CA CYS A 65 24.91 -14.69 -4.89
C CYS A 65 24.32 -15.08 -3.51
N CYS A 66 25.06 -14.86 -2.43
CA CYS A 66 24.68 -15.19 -1.04
C CYS A 66 23.80 -14.11 -0.39
N GLN A 67 23.09 -13.32 -1.18
CA GLN A 67 22.17 -12.32 -0.67
C GLN A 67 20.83 -12.93 -0.29
N TRP A 68 20.39 -12.59 0.91
CA TRP A 68 19.12 -13.00 1.47
C TRP A 68 18.24 -11.78 1.69
N SER A 69 16.92 -12.00 1.68
CA SER A 69 15.95 -10.96 2.03
C SER A 69 16.18 -10.54 3.47
N GLN A 70 16.26 -9.23 3.67
CA GLN A 70 16.20 -8.65 4.99
C GLN A 70 14.79 -8.13 5.28
N ASP A 71 14.23 -7.39 4.32
CA ASP A 71 12.87 -6.89 4.39
C ASP A 71 12.11 -7.23 3.12
N GLY A 72 10.88 -7.73 3.29
CA GLY A 72 9.92 -7.87 2.21
C GLY A 72 9.46 -6.52 1.66
N ALA A 73 8.83 -6.55 0.48
CA ALA A 73 8.14 -5.37 -0.04
C ALA A 73 6.92 -5.04 0.84
N GLY A 74 6.67 -3.75 1.05
CA GLY A 74 5.53 -3.27 1.81
C GLY A 74 4.30 -3.05 0.94
N THR A 75 3.13 -3.16 1.57
CA THR A 75 1.85 -2.83 0.93
C THR A 75 1.62 -1.31 0.94
N GLY A 76 0.84 -0.83 -0.01
CA GLY A 76 0.38 0.56 0.01
C GLY A 76 -0.54 0.82 1.20
N ALA A 77 -0.48 2.04 1.75
CA ALA A 77 -1.41 2.47 2.79
C ALA A 77 -2.83 2.61 2.23
N TYR A 78 -3.79 2.79 3.13
CA TYR A 78 -5.18 3.07 2.79
C TYR A 78 -5.66 4.33 3.49
N ALA A 79 -6.41 5.17 2.79
CA ALA A 79 -7.12 6.27 3.39
C ALA A 79 -8.51 6.42 2.78
N ILE A 80 -9.44 6.91 3.61
CA ILE A 80 -10.78 7.27 3.20
C ILE A 80 -11.11 8.65 3.72
N THR A 81 -11.76 9.45 2.89
CA THR A 81 -12.34 10.72 3.31
C THR A 81 -13.77 10.83 2.83
N HIS A 82 -14.59 11.51 3.62
CA HIS A 82 -15.99 11.72 3.32
C HIS A 82 -16.27 13.22 3.31
N VAL A 83 -16.99 13.66 2.29
CA VAL A 83 -17.33 15.06 2.06
C VAL A 83 -18.84 15.16 1.94
N THR A 84 -19.42 15.95 2.83
CA THR A 84 -20.84 16.29 2.79
C THR A 84 -20.95 17.81 2.80
N SER A 85 -21.56 18.38 1.77
CA SER A 85 -21.80 19.82 1.68
C SER A 85 -23.07 20.12 0.89
N PRO A 86 -23.89 21.09 1.31
CA PRO A 86 -25.04 21.55 0.52
C PRO A 86 -24.62 22.18 -0.82
N THR A 87 -23.36 22.61 -0.96
CA THR A 87 -22.77 23.21 -2.18
C THR A 87 -21.71 22.32 -2.82
N LEU A 88 -21.85 20.99 -2.67
CA LEU A 88 -20.89 20.05 -3.25
C LEU A 88 -20.95 20.03 -4.79
N ALA A 89 -22.12 20.26 -5.37
CA ALA A 89 -22.32 20.39 -6.81
C ALA A 89 -21.41 21.45 -7.43
N GLY A 90 -20.68 21.08 -8.48
CA GLY A 90 -19.73 21.97 -9.16
C GLY A 90 -18.34 22.05 -8.50
N ASN A 91 -18.14 21.48 -7.31
CA ASN A 91 -16.79 21.33 -6.77
C ASN A 91 -15.97 20.39 -7.63
N THR A 92 -14.66 20.65 -7.64
CA THR A 92 -13.73 19.90 -8.45
C THR A 92 -12.67 19.22 -7.59
N TYR A 93 -12.38 17.98 -7.95
CA TYR A 93 -11.44 17.11 -7.24
C TYR A 93 -10.44 16.55 -8.23
N THR A 94 -9.16 16.67 -7.87
CA THR A 94 -8.06 15.97 -8.54
C THR A 94 -7.85 14.65 -7.84
N ILE A 95 -8.10 13.55 -8.56
CA ILE A 95 -8.00 12.18 -8.07
C ILE A 95 -6.82 11.54 -8.79
N CYS A 96 -5.77 11.21 -8.04
CA CYS A 96 -4.56 10.60 -8.58
C CYS A 96 -4.40 9.17 -8.05
N ALA A 97 -4.44 8.22 -8.98
CA ALA A 97 -4.08 6.84 -8.73
C ALA A 97 -2.56 6.69 -8.82
N ALA A 98 -1.97 6.11 -7.78
CA ALA A 98 -0.55 5.84 -7.70
C ALA A 98 -0.06 4.99 -8.88
N GLY A 99 1.17 5.27 -9.28
CA GLY A 99 1.95 4.38 -10.13
C GLY A 99 2.91 3.52 -9.33
N ASN A 100 3.79 2.85 -10.06
CA ASN A 100 4.91 2.12 -9.48
C ASN A 100 6.05 3.09 -9.19
N GLY A 101 6.92 2.76 -8.24
CA GLY A 101 8.13 3.54 -8.01
C GLY A 101 9.06 3.53 -9.23
N SER A 102 10.19 4.22 -9.12
CA SER A 102 11.22 4.16 -10.16
C SER A 102 11.83 2.76 -10.22
N CYS A 103 11.73 2.09 -11.38
CA CYS A 103 12.44 0.84 -11.62
C CYS A 103 13.93 0.97 -11.32
N CYS A 104 14.56 -0.20 -11.16
CA CYS A 104 15.98 -0.37 -11.43
C CYS A 104 16.82 0.35 -10.37
N GLN A 105 16.38 0.22 -9.11
CA GLN A 105 17.11 0.63 -7.92
C GLN A 105 18.39 -0.20 -7.78
N ALA A 106 19.30 0.26 -6.90
CA ALA A 106 20.52 -0.47 -6.58
C ALA A 106 20.21 -1.95 -6.27
N HIS A 107 21.11 -2.87 -6.62
CA HIS A 107 20.78 -4.30 -6.76
C HIS A 107 20.24 -4.99 -5.49
N CYS A 108 20.39 -4.34 -4.33
CA CYS A 108 19.90 -4.77 -3.03
C CYS A 108 18.54 -4.18 -2.62
N LEU A 109 17.95 -3.26 -3.39
CA LEU A 109 16.81 -2.44 -2.98
C LEU A 109 15.64 -2.57 -3.95
N GLY A 110 14.44 -2.70 -3.41
CA GLY A 110 13.19 -2.49 -4.13
C GLY A 110 12.83 -1.00 -4.16
N TYR A 111 11.99 -0.61 -5.10
CA TYR A 111 11.43 0.74 -5.11
C TYR A 111 10.26 0.88 -4.12
N THR A 112 10.09 2.08 -3.59
CA THR A 112 8.88 2.49 -2.86
C THR A 112 7.82 2.94 -3.86
N GLY A 113 6.58 2.46 -3.71
CA GLY A 113 5.45 2.85 -4.54
C GLY A 113 5.12 4.33 -4.40
N TYR A 114 4.45 4.91 -5.40
CA TYR A 114 3.98 6.29 -5.31
C TYR A 114 2.72 6.41 -4.45
N LYS A 115 2.45 7.64 -4.01
CA LYS A 115 1.27 7.95 -3.21
C LYS A 115 0.05 8.14 -4.12
N SER A 116 -1.09 7.59 -3.70
CA SER A 116 -2.38 7.99 -4.27
C SER A 116 -2.93 9.14 -3.44
N TYR A 117 -3.58 10.10 -4.08
CA TYR A 117 -4.17 11.21 -3.34
C TYR A 117 -5.41 11.77 -4.02
N VAL A 118 -6.25 12.39 -3.20
CA VAL A 118 -7.37 13.21 -3.62
C VAL A 118 -7.22 14.57 -2.96
N THR A 119 -7.28 15.61 -3.78
CA THR A 119 -7.25 17.00 -3.33
C THR A 119 -8.24 17.82 -4.15
N GLY A 120 -8.76 18.90 -3.60
CA GLY A 120 -9.76 19.72 -4.27
C GLY A 120 -10.53 20.61 -3.32
N SER A 121 -11.62 21.16 -3.83
CA SER A 121 -12.40 22.16 -3.10
C SER A 121 -12.94 21.61 -1.78
N SER A 122 -12.62 22.33 -0.70
CA SER A 122 -13.16 22.11 0.65
C SER A 122 -12.77 20.79 1.31
N ILE A 123 -11.70 20.15 0.86
CA ILE A 123 -11.09 19.00 1.58
C ILE A 123 -9.60 19.19 1.80
N PRO A 124 -9.07 18.79 2.97
CA PRO A 124 -7.65 18.58 3.11
C PRO A 124 -7.20 17.44 2.19
N SER A 125 -6.00 17.56 1.62
CA SER A 125 -5.42 16.53 0.75
C SER A 125 -5.39 15.18 1.47
N THR A 126 -6.24 14.27 1.02
CA THR A 126 -6.34 12.89 1.49
C THR A 126 -5.34 12.08 0.69
N CYS A 127 -4.42 11.39 1.34
CA CYS A 127 -3.38 10.65 0.66
C CYS A 127 -3.11 9.31 1.32
N ALA A 128 -2.88 8.31 0.48
CA ALA A 128 -2.41 6.99 0.86
C ALA A 128 -0.96 6.86 0.44
N ASN A 129 -0.07 6.72 1.43
CA ASN A 129 1.35 6.55 1.19
C ASN A 129 1.63 5.24 0.41
N GLY A 130 2.64 5.26 -0.46
CA GLY A 130 3.05 4.07 -1.19
C GLY A 130 3.81 3.08 -0.28
N GLY A 131 3.74 1.81 -0.65
CA GLY A 131 4.40 0.72 0.02
C GLY A 131 5.90 0.77 -0.17
N CYS A 132 6.63 0.29 0.81
CA CYS A 132 8.08 0.42 0.88
C CYS A 132 8.78 -0.61 0.02
N GLY A 133 9.90 -0.25 -0.59
CA GLY A 133 10.75 -1.23 -1.26
C GLY A 133 11.30 -2.29 -0.29
N GLY A 134 11.44 -3.53 -0.76
CA GLY A 134 12.15 -4.57 -0.03
C GLY A 134 13.66 -4.34 -0.04
N THR A 135 14.39 -5.09 0.79
CA THR A 135 15.85 -5.00 0.88
C THR A 135 16.46 -6.41 0.94
N THR A 136 17.64 -6.58 0.35
CA THR A 136 18.46 -7.80 0.44
C THR A 136 19.90 -7.43 0.80
N MET A 137 20.62 -8.38 1.37
CA MET A 137 22.05 -8.22 1.60
C MET A 137 22.75 -9.56 1.79
N CYS A 138 24.07 -9.57 1.64
CA CYS A 138 24.87 -10.76 1.86
C CYS A 138 24.72 -11.20 3.30
N HIS A 139 24.32 -12.45 3.51
CA HIS A 139 24.22 -13.02 4.85
C HIS A 139 23.29 -12.20 5.78
N ALA A 140 22.15 -11.71 5.26
CA ALA A 140 21.19 -10.87 6.00
C ALA A 140 20.79 -11.41 7.39
N HIS A 141 20.75 -12.74 7.53
CA HIS A 141 20.40 -13.44 8.77
C HIS A 141 21.55 -13.57 9.77
N HIS A 142 22.78 -13.15 9.45
CA HIS A 142 23.99 -13.42 10.23
C HIS A 142 24.55 -12.22 11.03
N ALA A 143 24.04 -11.00 10.88
CA ALA A 143 24.67 -9.83 11.51
C ALA A 143 23.68 -8.72 11.90
N TYR A 144 23.94 -8.07 13.04
CA TYR A 144 23.35 -6.77 13.41
C TYR A 144 23.96 -5.73 12.49
N ASN A 145 23.39 -5.58 11.30
CA ASN A 145 23.75 -4.52 10.38
C ASN A 145 22.82 -3.31 10.58
N CYS A 146 23.22 -2.17 10.05
CA CYS A 146 22.43 -0.93 10.13
C CYS A 146 21.06 -0.99 9.44
N CYS A 147 20.82 -2.01 8.60
CA CYS A 147 19.53 -2.27 7.96
C CYS A 147 18.65 -3.24 8.77
N HIS A 148 19.16 -3.77 9.89
CA HIS A 148 18.41 -4.62 10.81
C HIS A 148 17.40 -3.78 11.58
N GLY A 149 16.12 -3.92 11.23
CA GLY A 149 15.04 -3.14 11.81
C GLY A 149 14.68 -1.88 11.02
N TRP A 150 15.00 -1.80 9.71
CA TRP A 150 14.53 -0.70 8.87
C TRP A 150 13.04 -0.85 8.56
N HIS A 151 12.21 -0.67 9.59
CA HIS A 151 10.77 -0.82 9.53
C HIS A 151 10.15 0.44 8.95
N CYS A 152 9.45 0.30 7.85
CA CYS A 152 8.81 1.42 7.19
C CYS A 152 7.38 1.68 7.73
N ILE A 153 7.28 1.81 9.05
CA ILE A 153 6.03 2.17 9.73
C ILE A 153 5.90 3.70 9.66
N GLU A 154 5.45 4.23 8.52
CA GLU A 154 5.33 5.67 8.34
C GLU A 154 3.88 6.17 8.48
N GLY A 155 3.71 7.25 9.26
CA GLY A 155 2.47 7.99 9.44
C GLY A 155 2.13 9.01 8.33
N GLY A 156 2.66 8.84 7.12
CA GLY A 156 2.52 9.78 6.00
C GLY A 156 1.19 9.70 5.22
N THR A 157 0.19 9.04 5.80
CA THR A 157 -1.16 8.84 5.24
C THR A 157 -2.15 9.81 5.91
N ASN A 158 -3.00 10.45 5.12
CA ASN A 158 -3.98 11.42 5.58
C ASN A 158 -5.39 11.09 5.07
N GLY A 159 -6.40 11.24 5.93
CA GLY A 159 -7.80 10.94 5.68
C GLY A 159 -8.57 10.81 7.00
N ASN A 160 -9.91 10.83 6.92
CA ASN A 160 -10.79 10.69 8.09
C ASN A 160 -10.59 9.33 8.78
N PHE A 161 -10.42 8.27 7.98
CA PHE A 161 -9.94 6.99 8.46
C PHE A 161 -8.74 6.56 7.60
N LYS A 162 -7.75 5.97 8.26
CA LYS A 162 -6.50 5.61 7.61
C LYS A 162 -5.90 4.36 8.22
N LEU A 163 -5.37 3.52 7.34
CA LEU A 163 -4.49 2.43 7.70
C LEU A 163 -3.11 2.78 7.18
N GLY A 164 -2.12 2.72 8.07
CA GLY A 164 -0.73 2.93 7.71
C GLY A 164 -0.26 1.91 6.68
N ARG A 165 0.90 2.19 6.06
CA ARG A 165 1.61 1.15 5.30
C ARG A 165 2.34 0.23 6.27
N GLY A 166 2.40 -1.04 5.93
CA GLY A 166 3.15 -2.05 6.65
C GLY A 166 3.96 -2.92 5.70
N ARG A 167 4.94 -3.60 6.25
CA ARG A 167 5.54 -4.78 5.65
C ARG A 167 5.07 -5.98 6.47
N ASP A 168 4.72 -7.04 5.77
CA ASP A 168 4.50 -8.34 6.39
C ASP A 168 5.86 -9.05 6.38
N HIS A 169 6.76 -8.67 7.31
CA HIS A 169 8.06 -9.32 7.48
C HIS A 169 8.17 -9.87 8.90
N ALA A 170 8.71 -11.09 9.02
CA ALA A 170 9.04 -11.65 10.33
C ALA A 170 10.20 -10.85 10.94
N MET A 171 10.19 -10.67 12.26
CA MET A 171 11.35 -10.10 12.95
C MET A 171 12.52 -11.10 12.82
N ASN A 172 13.53 -10.73 12.04
CA ASN A 172 14.76 -11.53 11.95
C ASN A 172 15.48 -11.44 13.31
N THR A 173 15.76 -12.60 13.95
CA THR A 173 16.47 -12.66 15.24
C THR A 173 17.69 -13.58 15.12
N HIS A 174 18.86 -13.17 15.62
CA HIS A 174 20.10 -13.92 15.36
C HIS A 174 20.24 -15.19 16.21
N TYR A 175 19.35 -15.37 17.19
CA TYR A 175 19.36 -16.52 18.09
C TYR A 175 18.85 -17.81 17.43
N CYS A 176 18.08 -17.72 16.35
CA CYS A 176 17.51 -18.87 15.64
C CYS A 176 17.99 -18.97 14.19
N HIS A 177 19.26 -18.63 13.92
CA HIS A 177 19.84 -18.63 12.57
C HIS A 177 19.51 -19.87 11.72
N ASN A 178 19.57 -21.06 12.33
CA ASN A 178 19.36 -22.31 11.60
C ASN A 178 17.88 -22.69 11.41
N GLN A 179 16.95 -21.87 11.91
CA GLN A 179 15.50 -22.10 11.88
C GLN A 179 14.72 -20.82 11.54
N MET A 180 15.35 -19.83 10.88
CA MET A 180 14.64 -18.60 10.51
C MET A 180 13.63 -18.87 9.38
N TRP A 181 12.41 -18.37 9.57
CA TRP A 181 11.34 -18.41 8.59
C TRP A 181 11.08 -17.00 8.09
N ASP A 182 11.25 -16.76 6.79
CA ASP A 182 10.87 -15.49 6.18
C ASP A 182 9.41 -15.58 5.68
N GLN A 183 8.57 -14.66 6.12
CA GLN A 183 7.25 -14.47 5.54
C GLN A 183 7.40 -13.61 4.30
N ILE A 184 7.50 -14.26 3.14
CA ILE A 184 7.54 -13.54 1.87
C ILE A 184 6.12 -13.10 1.53
N GLY A 185 5.82 -11.81 1.68
CA GLY A 185 4.58 -11.21 1.18
C GLY A 185 4.46 -11.39 -0.34
N GLY A 186 3.44 -12.14 -0.77
CA GLY A 186 3.18 -12.46 -2.19
C GLY A 186 2.68 -13.89 -2.39
N GLY A 187 2.26 -14.23 -3.61
CA GLY A 187 1.90 -15.61 -3.97
C GLY A 187 3.08 -16.56 -3.75
N ALA A 188 2.79 -17.79 -3.30
CA ALA A 188 3.80 -18.80 -2.96
C ALA A 188 4.90 -18.88 -4.02
N LYS A 189 6.12 -18.45 -3.67
CA LYS A 189 7.30 -18.82 -4.45
C LYS A 189 7.45 -20.33 -4.29
N SER A 190 7.50 -21.03 -5.41
CA SER A 190 7.37 -22.49 -5.54
C SER A 190 8.56 -23.29 -5.00
N SER A 191 9.20 -22.84 -3.93
CA SER A 191 10.28 -23.57 -3.27
C SER A 191 10.37 -23.10 -1.83
N MET A 192 10.11 -24.02 -0.89
CA MET A 192 10.24 -23.88 0.57
C MET A 192 8.97 -23.44 1.32
N SER A 193 7.92 -24.27 1.30
CA SER A 193 6.91 -24.27 2.37
C SER A 193 6.89 -25.62 3.06
N ARG A 194 7.53 -25.70 4.24
CA ARG A 194 7.50 -26.88 5.12
C ARG A 194 6.32 -26.72 6.08
N LYS A 195 5.46 -27.74 6.17
CA LYS A 195 4.31 -27.79 7.09
C LYS A 195 4.71 -28.56 8.35
N SER A 196 5.43 -27.95 9.28
CA SER A 196 5.68 -28.57 10.60
C SER A 196 5.49 -27.58 11.73
N THR A 197 4.92 -28.09 12.82
CA THR A 197 4.69 -27.42 14.10
C THR A 197 5.95 -27.46 14.94
N ASP A 198 6.82 -26.47 14.78
CA ASP A 198 7.99 -26.33 15.66
C ASP A 198 7.75 -25.08 16.53
N PHE A 199 7.85 -25.25 17.86
CA PHE A 199 7.56 -24.23 18.88
C PHE A 199 8.69 -23.18 18.96
N CYS A 200 8.79 -22.33 17.95
CA CYS A 200 9.51 -21.05 17.95
C CYS A 200 8.75 -20.07 17.07
#